data_AF-T1B8C6-F1
#
_entry.id   AF-T1B8C6-F1
#
_cell.length_a   1.000
_cell.length_b   1.000
_cell.length_c   1.000
_cell.angle_alpha   90.00
_cell.angle_beta   90.00
_cell.angle_gamma   90.00
#
_symmetry.space_group_name_H-M   'P 1'
#
loop_
_entity.id
_entity.type
_entity.pdbx_description
1 polymer ?
#
loop_
_entity_poly.entity_id
_entity_poly.type
_entity_poly.pdbx_seq_one_letter_code
_entity_poly.pdbx_strand_id
1 'polypeptide(L)'
;DIFICSRDKDLDQLVGDHVRLYDIQTGETIDAAALIQSKGYSPQQAGDVLALTGDTADNIPGIPGVGPKTAAKWISQFGNLDNLIAHAGEISGKIGQALRDNLSILAQSRQLVRLRYDVPLELPTADFDPASLAKLERVFHELQFQRLLPILRQTQQAFGIIPVQVPVASAKPSTVASIANKPPGPIAPKGLFDAPDSTPTPTPTPAPASPALPPSAAPADLQEVQGDYRLVNSISAMDAMLHEIHALLDASSNR
;
A
#
# COMPACT_ATOMS: atom_id res chain seq x y z
N ASP A 1 5.79 -7.37 20.86
CA ASP A 1 6.15 -7.12 19.46
C ASP A 1 4.90 -6.96 18.60
N ILE A 2 4.93 -5.98 17.70
CA ILE A 2 3.87 -5.60 16.77
C ILE A 2 4.42 -5.82 15.36
N PHE A 3 3.62 -6.46 14.49
CA PHE A 3 3.95 -6.68 13.09
C PHE A 3 2.97 -5.91 12.22
N ILE A 4 3.49 -5.03 11.37
CA ILE A 4 2.71 -4.28 10.39
C ILE A 4 2.83 -5.00 9.06
N CYS A 5 1.72 -5.56 8.58
CA CYS A 5 1.66 -6.26 7.30
C CYS A 5 1.33 -5.29 6.17
N SER A 6 2.34 -4.63 5.61
CA SER A 6 2.19 -3.71 4.48
C SER A 6 3.51 -3.54 3.73
N ARG A 7 3.41 -3.17 2.44
CA ARG A 7 4.55 -2.81 1.58
C ARG A 7 4.71 -1.31 1.38
N ASP A 8 3.82 -0.55 1.97
CA ASP A 8 3.90 0.89 1.96
C ASP A 8 5.20 1.33 2.63
N LYS A 9 6.00 2.09 1.89
CA LYS A 9 7.33 2.55 2.30
C LYS A 9 7.24 3.65 3.36
N ASP A 10 6.12 4.34 3.47
CA ASP A 10 5.95 5.39 4.47
C ASP A 10 5.96 4.82 5.89
N LEU A 11 5.54 3.56 6.02
CA LEU A 11 5.51 2.82 7.28
C LEU A 11 6.91 2.41 7.78
N ASP A 12 7.96 2.59 6.98
CA ASP A 12 9.34 2.48 7.45
C ASP A 12 9.59 3.40 8.66
N GLN A 13 8.89 4.54 8.72
CA GLN A 13 8.94 5.50 9.84
C GLN A 13 8.48 4.91 11.18
N LEU A 14 7.66 3.85 11.16
CA LEU A 14 7.10 3.22 12.36
C LEU A 14 8.00 2.13 12.94
N VAL A 15 9.01 1.68 12.20
CA VAL A 15 9.89 0.60 12.64
C VAL A 15 10.69 1.04 13.86
N GLY A 16 10.74 0.18 14.88
CA GLY A 16 11.42 0.46 16.15
C GLY A 16 11.61 -0.81 16.98
N ASP A 17 11.91 -0.65 18.27
CA ASP A 17 12.28 -1.78 19.15
C ASP A 17 11.22 -2.88 19.22
N HIS A 18 9.94 -2.48 19.19
CA HIS A 18 8.79 -3.38 19.27
C HIS A 18 7.94 -3.45 18.01
N VAL A 19 8.30 -2.72 16.94
CA VAL A 19 7.50 -2.62 15.71
C VAL A 19 8.33 -3.07 14.53
N ARG A 20 7.82 -4.05 13.79
CA ARG A 20 8.47 -4.63 12.60
C ARG A 20 7.51 -4.62 11.43
N LEU A 21 8.03 -4.50 10.21
CA LEU A 21 7.24 -4.74 9.00
C LEU A 21 7.28 -6.22 8.65
N TYR A 22 6.18 -6.76 8.14
CA TYR A 22 6.09 -8.14 7.67
C TYR A 22 5.57 -8.18 6.23
N ASP A 23 6.39 -8.70 5.33
CA ASP A 23 5.97 -8.92 3.94
C ASP A 23 5.35 -10.33 3.82
N ILE A 24 4.04 -10.38 3.60
CA ILE A 24 3.29 -11.64 3.50
C ILE A 24 3.66 -12.50 2.28
N GLN A 25 4.27 -11.91 1.24
CA GLN A 25 4.65 -12.63 0.02
C GLN A 25 6.05 -13.23 0.15
N THR A 26 6.99 -12.52 0.77
CA THR A 26 8.36 -13.04 0.97
C THR A 26 8.52 -13.78 2.30
N GLY A 27 7.62 -13.54 3.27
CA GLY A 27 7.73 -14.04 4.64
C GLY A 27 8.80 -13.32 5.46
N GLU A 28 9.35 -12.22 4.95
CA GLU A 28 10.43 -11.48 5.61
C GLU A 28 9.89 -10.55 6.68
N THR A 29 10.61 -10.49 7.81
CA THR A 29 10.40 -9.51 8.86
C THR A 29 11.51 -8.46 8.77
N ILE A 30 11.12 -7.19 8.66
CA ILE A 30 12.03 -6.06 8.57
C ILE A 30 12.01 -5.32 9.91
N ASP A 31 13.13 -5.40 10.62
CA ASP A 31 13.43 -4.56 11.78
C ASP A 31 14.31 -3.36 11.36
N ALA A 32 14.70 -2.52 12.32
CA ALA A 32 15.50 -1.33 12.03
C ALA A 32 16.86 -1.66 11.39
N ALA A 33 17.48 -2.78 11.77
CA ALA A 33 18.78 -3.18 11.23
C ALA A 33 18.63 -3.67 9.77
N ALA A 34 17.62 -4.51 9.51
CA ALA A 34 17.28 -4.98 8.17
C ALA A 34 16.89 -3.81 7.25
N LEU A 35 16.16 -2.82 7.78
CA LEU A 35 15.79 -1.61 7.06
C LEU A 35 17.03 -0.81 6.63
N ILE A 36 17.95 -0.56 7.56
CA ILE A 36 19.21 0.16 7.27
C ILE A 36 20.05 -0.61 6.25
N GLN A 37 20.16 -1.93 6.40
CA GLN A 37 20.93 -2.77 5.47
C GLN A 37 20.34 -2.75 4.05
N SER A 38 19.01 -2.79 3.94
CA SER A 38 18.30 -2.85 2.66
C SER A 38 18.20 -1.48 1.97
N LYS A 39 17.79 -0.45 2.72
CA LYS A 39 17.42 0.87 2.18
C LYS A 39 18.46 1.95 2.42
N GLY A 40 19.40 1.75 3.36
CA GLY A 40 20.50 2.66 3.63
C GLY A 40 20.16 3.83 4.55
N TYR A 41 18.99 3.83 5.19
CA TYR A 41 18.54 4.86 6.12
C TYR A 41 17.84 4.24 7.33
N SER A 42 17.85 4.95 8.45
CA SER A 42 17.13 4.54 9.67
C SER A 42 15.64 4.92 9.61
N PRO A 43 14.77 4.33 10.46
CA PRO A 43 13.36 4.71 10.55
C PRO A 43 13.14 6.22 10.74
N GLN A 44 13.99 6.86 11.56
CA GLN A 44 13.93 8.31 11.83
C GLN A 44 14.29 9.16 10.60
N GLN A 45 15.07 8.60 9.68
CA GLN A 45 15.48 9.25 8.44
C GLN A 45 14.52 8.96 7.28
N ALA A 46 13.63 7.97 7.41
CA ALA A 46 12.76 7.52 6.33
C ALA A 46 11.92 8.65 5.75
N GLY A 47 11.27 9.46 6.60
CA GLY A 47 10.46 10.60 6.15
C GLY A 47 11.28 11.65 5.37
N ASP A 48 12.48 11.99 5.85
CA ASP A 48 13.36 12.96 5.17
C ASP A 48 13.89 12.41 3.83
N VAL A 49 14.19 11.10 3.77
CA VAL A 49 14.58 10.43 2.52
C VAL A 49 13.43 10.43 1.52
N LEU A 50 12.22 10.09 1.98
CA LEU A 50 11.01 10.07 1.15
C LEU A 50 10.66 11.47 0.62
N ALA A 51 10.83 12.51 1.43
CA ALA A 51 10.64 13.89 0.99
C ALA A 51 11.57 14.28 -0.18
N LEU A 52 12.81 13.79 -0.16
CA LEU A 52 13.80 14.03 -1.22
C LEU A 52 13.52 13.21 -2.48
N THR A 53 13.13 11.95 -2.34
CA THR A 53 12.86 11.07 -3.48
C THR A 53 11.49 11.30 -4.10
N GLY A 54 10.55 11.82 -3.32
CA GLY A 54 9.14 11.84 -3.65
C GLY A 54 8.49 10.47 -3.58
N ASP A 55 7.19 10.47 -3.88
CA ASP A 55 6.42 9.27 -4.14
C ASP A 55 5.45 9.44 -5.31
N THR A 56 5.68 8.68 -6.37
CA THR A 56 4.79 8.68 -7.53
C THR A 56 3.44 8.03 -7.24
N ALA A 57 3.36 7.09 -6.29
CA ALA A 57 2.09 6.44 -5.93
C ALA A 57 1.11 7.45 -5.30
N ASP A 58 1.63 8.33 -4.45
CA ASP A 58 0.87 9.36 -3.73
C ASP A 58 0.97 10.76 -4.35
N ASN A 59 1.50 10.84 -5.58
CA ASN A 59 1.68 12.10 -6.31
C ASN A 59 2.49 13.16 -5.52
N ILE A 60 3.43 12.71 -4.69
CA ILE A 60 4.35 13.55 -3.94
C ILE A 60 5.59 13.80 -4.80
N PRO A 61 5.83 15.05 -5.24
CA PRO A 61 7.01 15.36 -6.04
C PRO A 61 8.28 15.29 -5.20
N GLY A 62 9.33 14.69 -5.78
CA GLY A 62 10.68 14.67 -5.24
C GLY A 62 11.63 15.57 -6.01
N ILE A 63 12.90 15.58 -5.63
CA ILE A 63 13.94 16.31 -6.34
C ILE A 63 14.33 15.53 -7.61
N PRO A 64 14.25 16.14 -8.80
CA PRO A 64 14.63 15.47 -10.05
C PRO A 64 16.05 14.91 -10.00
N GLY A 65 16.19 13.62 -10.29
CA GLY A 65 17.47 12.92 -10.29
C GLY A 65 18.00 12.50 -8.91
N VAL A 66 17.25 12.74 -7.82
CA VAL A 66 17.58 12.25 -6.49
C VAL A 66 16.83 10.95 -6.22
N GLY A 67 17.53 9.83 -6.34
CA GLY A 67 17.00 8.51 -5.97
C GLY A 67 17.26 8.15 -4.50
N PRO A 68 16.70 7.01 -4.02
CA PRO A 68 16.80 6.58 -2.62
C PRO A 68 18.22 6.51 -2.07
N LYS A 69 19.18 6.01 -2.88
CA LYS A 69 20.59 5.92 -2.46
C LYS A 69 21.23 7.29 -2.25
N THR A 70 20.93 8.25 -3.13
CA THR A 70 21.46 9.62 -3.04
C THR A 70 20.85 10.34 -1.85
N ALA A 71 19.52 10.24 -1.69
CA ALA A 71 18.81 10.82 -0.56
C ALA A 71 19.30 10.24 0.77
N ALA A 72 19.40 8.92 0.90
CA ALA A 72 19.94 8.26 2.09
C ALA A 72 21.37 8.72 2.41
N LYS A 73 22.24 8.82 1.39
CA LYS A 73 23.59 9.34 1.56
C LYS A 73 23.60 10.77 2.09
N TRP A 74 22.77 11.65 1.53
CA TRP A 74 22.70 13.04 1.98
C TRP A 74 22.15 13.17 3.40
N ILE A 75 21.06 12.47 3.74
CA ILE A 75 20.51 12.49 5.09
C ILE A 75 21.49 11.87 6.09
N SER A 76 22.22 10.82 5.72
CA SER A 76 23.29 10.26 6.54
C SER A 76 24.44 11.26 6.76
N GLN A 77 24.84 12.00 5.71
CA GLN A 77 25.93 12.97 5.77
C GLN A 77 25.58 14.25 6.56
N PHE A 78 24.38 14.80 6.35
CA PHE A 78 23.95 16.06 6.95
C PHE A 78 23.07 15.87 8.21
N GLY A 79 22.70 14.63 8.52
CA GLY A 79 21.91 14.23 9.68
C GLY A 79 20.40 14.27 9.44
N ASN A 80 19.87 15.37 8.90
CA ASN A 80 18.45 15.57 8.65
C ASN A 80 18.22 16.50 7.44
N LEU A 81 16.96 16.63 7.02
CA LEU A 81 16.59 17.47 5.87
C LEU A 81 16.89 18.95 6.10
N ASP A 82 16.67 19.48 7.31
CA ASP A 82 16.88 20.90 7.60
C ASP A 82 18.36 21.31 7.44
N ASN A 83 19.27 20.48 7.94
CA ASN A 83 20.71 20.66 7.78
C ASN A 83 21.12 20.54 6.31
N LEU A 84 20.56 19.58 5.56
CA LEU A 84 20.81 19.44 4.14
C LEU A 84 20.41 20.70 3.36
N ILE A 85 19.24 21.28 3.69
CA ILE A 85 18.77 22.53 3.07
C ILE A 85 19.73 23.68 3.41
N ALA A 86 20.14 23.81 4.67
CA ALA A 86 21.09 24.85 5.10
C ALA A 86 22.45 24.77 4.37
N HIS A 87 22.87 23.56 3.98
CA HIS A 87 24.13 23.30 3.29
C HIS A 87 23.95 22.98 1.79
N ALA A 88 22.78 23.29 1.20
CA ALA A 88 22.48 22.98 -0.20
C ALA A 88 23.45 23.63 -1.20
N GLY A 89 24.14 24.69 -0.79
CA GLY A 89 25.21 25.34 -1.56
C GLY A 89 26.49 24.49 -1.71
N GLU A 90 26.74 23.56 -0.81
CA GLU A 90 27.93 22.68 -0.84
C GLU A 90 27.78 21.53 -1.83
N ILE A 91 26.54 21.21 -2.21
CA ILE A 91 26.25 20.12 -3.14
C ILE A 91 26.51 20.61 -4.56
N SER A 92 27.62 20.14 -5.14
CA SER A 92 28.03 20.50 -6.49
C SER A 92 27.33 19.69 -7.58
N GLY A 93 27.46 20.16 -8.82
CA GLY A 93 26.95 19.47 -10.01
C GLY A 93 25.45 19.68 -10.28
N LYS A 94 24.97 18.98 -11.32
CA LYS A 94 23.58 19.13 -11.82
C LYS A 94 22.53 18.73 -10.77
N ILE A 95 22.80 17.68 -9.99
CA ILE A 95 21.90 17.21 -8.94
C ILE A 95 21.81 18.22 -7.79
N GLY A 96 22.92 18.87 -7.42
CA GLY A 96 22.91 19.95 -6.44
C GLY A 96 22.14 21.19 -6.93
N GLN A 97 22.19 21.49 -8.22
CA GLN A 97 21.36 22.55 -8.79
C GLN A 97 19.87 22.19 -8.71
N ALA A 98 19.50 20.96 -9.07
CA ALA A 98 18.12 20.48 -8.92
C ALA A 98 17.62 20.58 -7.48
N LEU A 99 18.46 20.27 -6.49
CA LEU A 99 18.12 20.46 -5.07
C LEU A 99 17.80 21.94 -4.77
N ARG A 100 18.68 22.87 -5.17
CA ARG A 100 18.50 24.31 -4.94
C ARG A 100 17.27 24.88 -5.63
N ASP A 101 17.00 24.43 -6.85
CA ASP A 101 15.85 24.89 -7.64
C ASP A 101 14.50 24.40 -7.08
N ASN A 102 14.51 23.36 -6.24
CA ASN A 102 13.30 22.72 -5.70
C ASN A 102 13.21 22.79 -4.17
N LEU A 103 13.96 23.68 -3.50
CA LEU A 103 13.91 23.78 -2.03
C LEU A 103 12.52 24.13 -1.49
N SER A 104 11.73 24.91 -2.24
CA SER A 104 10.38 25.30 -1.85
C SER A 104 9.41 24.12 -1.76
N ILE A 105 9.61 23.07 -2.58
CA ILE A 105 8.72 21.90 -2.60
C ILE A 105 9.00 20.95 -1.45
N LEU A 106 10.24 20.91 -0.95
CA LEU A 106 10.66 19.97 0.09
C LEU A 106 9.92 20.15 1.40
N ALA A 107 9.59 21.38 1.77
CA ALA A 107 8.79 21.65 2.96
C ALA A 107 7.41 20.99 2.86
N GLN A 108 6.77 21.09 1.70
CA GLN A 108 5.48 20.48 1.43
C GLN A 108 5.59 18.95 1.34
N SER A 109 6.56 18.43 0.58
CA SER A 109 6.77 16.97 0.45
C SER A 109 7.05 16.33 1.81
N ARG A 110 7.84 16.98 2.68
CA ARG A 110 8.09 16.52 4.05
C ARG A 110 6.82 16.47 4.90
N GLN A 111 5.94 17.45 4.74
CA GLN A 111 4.65 17.44 5.45
C GLN A 111 3.75 16.30 4.97
N LEU A 112 3.73 16.02 3.66
CA LEU A 112 2.88 14.99 3.06
C LEU A 112 3.32 13.57 3.44
N VAL A 113 4.62 13.28 3.47
CA VAL A 113 5.14 11.95 3.82
C VAL A 113 5.13 11.69 5.34
N ARG A 114 4.92 12.71 6.17
CA ARG A 114 5.00 12.57 7.63
C ARG A 114 3.75 11.89 8.18
N LEU A 115 3.94 10.75 8.84
CA LEU A 115 2.86 10.07 9.56
C LEU A 115 2.38 10.90 10.77
N ARG A 116 1.06 10.97 10.93
CA ARG A 116 0.41 11.56 12.10
C ARG A 116 0.16 10.51 13.18
N TYR A 117 0.62 10.80 14.39
CA TYR A 117 0.48 9.93 15.56
C TYR A 117 -0.63 10.39 16.52
N ASP A 118 -1.21 11.55 16.25
CA ASP A 118 -2.16 12.27 17.08
C ASP A 118 -3.59 12.19 16.53
N VAL A 119 -3.91 11.12 15.80
CA VAL A 119 -5.25 10.89 15.27
C VAL A 119 -6.14 10.35 16.40
N PRO A 120 -7.24 11.04 16.77
CA PRO A 120 -8.15 10.59 17.83
C PRO A 120 -8.97 9.40 17.32
N LEU A 121 -8.42 8.20 17.47
CA LEU A 121 -9.07 6.95 17.11
C LEU A 121 -9.57 6.27 18.38
N GLU A 122 -10.88 6.22 18.56
CA GLU A 122 -11.52 5.25 19.44
C GLU A 122 -11.48 3.89 18.75
N LEU A 123 -10.33 3.23 18.81
CA LEU A 123 -10.26 1.83 18.45
C LEU A 123 -10.96 1.06 19.58
N PRO A 124 -12.03 0.27 19.31
CA PRO A 124 -12.37 -0.77 20.25
C PRO A 124 -11.10 -1.58 20.49
N THR A 125 -10.84 -1.98 21.73
CA THR A 125 -9.83 -3.01 22.01
C THR A 125 -10.00 -4.09 20.95
N ALA A 126 -8.90 -4.50 20.33
CA ALA A 126 -8.88 -5.47 19.25
C ALA A 126 -9.45 -6.80 19.75
N ASP A 127 -10.77 -6.86 19.89
CA ASP A 127 -11.56 -7.98 20.35
C ASP A 127 -11.80 -8.82 19.11
N PHE A 128 -10.71 -9.33 18.57
CA PHE A 128 -10.80 -10.47 17.68
C PHE A 128 -11.37 -11.62 18.53
N ASP A 129 -12.68 -11.78 18.49
CA ASP A 129 -13.38 -12.93 19.05
C ASP A 129 -13.29 -14.09 18.05
N PRO A 130 -12.50 -15.14 18.32
CA PRO A 130 -12.37 -16.27 17.41
C PRO A 130 -13.72 -16.99 17.20
N ALA A 131 -14.70 -16.85 18.09
CA ALA A 131 -16.04 -17.40 17.89
C ALA A 131 -16.77 -16.77 16.69
N SER A 132 -16.37 -15.56 16.28
CA SER A 132 -16.86 -14.92 15.04
C SER A 132 -16.51 -15.71 13.79
N LEU A 133 -15.45 -16.53 13.80
CA LEU A 133 -15.06 -17.38 12.67
C LEU A 133 -16.13 -18.42 12.31
N ALA A 134 -16.97 -18.84 13.27
CA ALA A 134 -18.07 -19.77 12.99
C ALA A 134 -19.12 -19.16 12.06
N LYS A 135 -19.27 -17.83 12.06
CA LYS A 135 -20.23 -17.11 11.20
C LYS A 135 -19.74 -16.95 9.76
N LEU A 136 -18.42 -17.02 9.52
CA LEU A 136 -17.81 -16.77 8.21
C LEU A 136 -18.06 -17.89 7.20
N GLU A 137 -18.28 -19.14 7.64
CA GLU A 137 -18.48 -20.26 6.70
C GLU A 137 -19.73 -20.03 5.82
N ARG A 138 -20.81 -19.52 6.42
CA ARG A 138 -22.01 -19.10 5.68
C ARG A 138 -21.69 -18.02 4.66
N VAL A 139 -20.97 -16.97 5.05
CA VAL A 139 -20.59 -15.86 4.16
C VAL A 139 -19.72 -16.37 3.00
N PHE A 140 -18.79 -17.27 3.26
CA PHE A 140 -17.93 -17.85 2.22
C PHE A 140 -18.73 -18.71 1.24
N HIS A 141 -19.76 -19.43 1.70
CA HIS A 141 -20.69 -20.14 0.82
C HIS A 141 -21.52 -19.20 -0.04
N GLU A 142 -22.10 -18.15 0.56
CA GLU A 142 -22.89 -17.13 -0.16
C GLU A 142 -22.05 -16.41 -1.23
N LEU A 143 -20.81 -16.06 -0.92
CA LEU A 143 -19.86 -15.40 -1.83
C LEU A 143 -19.10 -16.38 -2.76
N GLN A 144 -19.38 -17.68 -2.66
CA GLN A 144 -18.74 -18.74 -3.45
C GLN A 144 -17.20 -18.80 -3.31
N PHE A 145 -16.65 -18.43 -2.15
CA PHE A 145 -15.22 -18.52 -1.82
C PHE A 145 -14.77 -19.96 -1.50
N GLN A 146 -15.11 -20.90 -2.38
CA GLN A 146 -14.91 -22.34 -2.18
C GLN A 146 -13.44 -22.71 -1.91
N ARG A 147 -12.49 -21.98 -2.51
CA ARG A 147 -11.05 -22.19 -2.34
C ARG A 147 -10.52 -21.74 -0.97
N LEU A 148 -11.22 -20.83 -0.29
CA LEU A 148 -10.82 -20.31 1.03
C LEU A 148 -11.46 -21.10 2.17
N LEU A 149 -12.50 -21.91 1.92
CA LEU A 149 -13.13 -22.76 2.92
C LEU A 149 -12.17 -23.72 3.64
N PRO A 150 -11.22 -24.40 2.95
CA PRO A 150 -10.24 -25.26 3.64
C PRO A 150 -9.36 -24.47 4.60
N ILE A 151 -8.93 -23.27 4.21
CA ILE A 151 -8.10 -22.38 5.03
C ILE A 151 -8.91 -21.93 6.25
N LEU A 152 -10.16 -21.48 6.06
CA LEU A 152 -11.05 -21.08 7.16
C LEU A 152 -11.22 -22.22 8.18
N ARG A 153 -11.46 -23.45 7.72
CA ARG A 153 -11.62 -24.62 8.60
C ARG A 153 -10.34 -24.95 9.35
N GLN A 154 -9.18 -24.86 8.70
CA GLN A 154 -7.88 -25.03 9.35
C GLN A 154 -7.66 -23.95 10.43
N THR A 155 -8.01 -22.70 10.13
CA THR A 155 -7.93 -21.58 11.08
C THR A 155 -8.89 -21.79 12.26
N GLN A 156 -10.14 -22.18 12.03
CA GLN A 156 -11.10 -22.52 13.08
C GLN A 156 -10.56 -23.62 14.00
N GLN A 157 -9.96 -24.68 13.44
CA GLN A 157 -9.33 -25.75 14.22
C GLN A 157 -8.16 -25.24 15.07
N ALA A 158 -7.30 -24.38 14.51
CA ALA A 158 -6.18 -23.78 15.24
C ALA A 158 -6.64 -22.95 16.45
N PHE A 159 -7.82 -22.31 16.35
CA PHE A 159 -8.45 -21.56 17.45
C PHE A 159 -9.42 -22.41 18.31
N GLY A 160 -9.52 -23.72 18.08
CA GLY A 160 -10.42 -24.60 18.85
C GLY A 160 -11.91 -24.34 18.63
N ILE A 161 -12.28 -23.71 17.51
CA ILE A 161 -13.66 -23.35 17.17
C ILE A 161 -14.34 -24.52 16.45
N ILE A 162 -15.44 -24.99 17.03
CA ILE A 162 -16.30 -26.00 16.40
C ILE A 162 -17.24 -25.28 15.43
N PRO A 163 -17.27 -25.63 14.13
CA PRO A 163 -18.19 -25.00 13.19
C PRO A 163 -19.62 -25.28 13.63
N VAL A 164 -20.43 -24.22 13.73
CA VAL A 164 -21.88 -24.35 13.92
C VAL A 164 -22.42 -24.99 12.64
N GLN A 165 -22.93 -26.21 12.73
CA GLN A 165 -23.65 -26.83 11.62
C GLN A 165 -24.92 -26.02 11.37
N VAL A 166 -24.85 -25.05 10.45
CA VAL A 166 -26.03 -24.39 9.92
C VAL A 166 -26.59 -25.33 8.85
N PRO A 167 -27.86 -25.75 8.91
CA PRO A 167 -28.46 -26.53 7.84
C PRO A 167 -28.45 -25.67 6.57
N VAL A 168 -27.51 -25.98 5.67
CA VAL A 168 -27.57 -25.50 4.29
C VAL A 168 -28.82 -26.16 3.72
N ALA A 169 -29.88 -25.38 3.50
CA ALA A 169 -31.03 -25.86 2.76
C ALA A 169 -30.51 -26.28 1.37
N SER A 170 -30.39 -27.59 1.16
CA SER A 170 -30.01 -28.18 -0.11
C SER A 170 -31.02 -27.74 -1.16
N ALA A 171 -30.72 -26.67 -1.89
CA ALA A 171 -31.31 -26.48 -3.21
C ALA A 171 -30.84 -27.66 -4.05
N LYS A 172 -31.77 -28.58 -4.33
CA LYS A 172 -31.52 -29.75 -5.18
C LYS A 172 -30.89 -29.25 -6.49
N PRO A 173 -29.79 -29.85 -6.98
CA PRO A 173 -29.34 -29.57 -8.33
C PRO A 173 -30.46 -30.00 -9.29
N SER A 174 -30.96 -29.06 -10.08
CA SER A 174 -31.85 -29.37 -11.19
C SER A 174 -31.13 -30.34 -12.13
N THR A 175 -31.66 -31.54 -12.23
CA THR A 175 -31.18 -32.58 -13.14
C THR A 175 -31.34 -32.09 -14.58
N VAL A 176 -30.26 -31.63 -15.20
CA VAL A 176 -30.20 -31.53 -16.66
C VAL A 176 -29.87 -32.92 -17.18
N ALA A 177 -30.77 -33.46 -18.00
CA ALA A 177 -30.67 -34.79 -18.57
C ALA A 177 -29.34 -34.99 -19.30
N SER A 178 -28.64 -36.07 -18.93
CA SER A 178 -27.45 -36.57 -19.61
C SER A 178 -27.78 -36.95 -21.05
N ILE A 179 -27.21 -36.22 -22.02
CA ILE A 179 -27.15 -36.66 -23.41
C ILE A 179 -25.83 -37.41 -23.58
N ALA A 180 -25.93 -38.70 -23.91
CA ALA A 180 -24.81 -39.60 -24.08
C ALA A 180 -23.90 -39.14 -25.23
N ASN A 181 -22.58 -39.08 -25.00
CA ASN A 181 -21.59 -39.08 -26.07
C ASN A 181 -20.45 -40.05 -25.75
N LYS A 182 -20.22 -40.95 -26.72
CA LYS A 182 -19.23 -42.02 -26.80
C LYS A 182 -17.79 -41.45 -26.83
N PRO A 183 -16.77 -42.15 -26.30
CA PRO A 183 -15.44 -41.58 -26.14
C PRO A 183 -14.61 -41.63 -27.44
N PRO A 184 -13.79 -40.61 -27.74
CA PRO A 184 -12.57 -40.78 -28.54
C PRO A 184 -11.37 -41.10 -27.63
N GLY A 185 -10.39 -41.81 -28.19
CA GLY A 185 -9.24 -42.44 -27.50
C GLY A 185 -8.22 -41.49 -26.84
N PRO A 186 -7.11 -42.06 -26.30
CA PRO A 186 -6.26 -41.36 -25.36
C PRO A 186 -5.41 -40.30 -26.06
N ILE A 187 -5.53 -39.05 -25.61
CA ILE A 187 -4.60 -37.98 -25.93
C ILE A 187 -3.83 -37.69 -24.65
N ALA A 188 -2.51 -37.89 -24.69
CA ALA A 188 -1.60 -37.60 -23.60
C ALA A 188 -1.56 -36.09 -23.33
N PRO A 189 -1.60 -35.63 -22.06
CA PRO A 189 -1.45 -34.22 -21.75
C PRO A 189 0.04 -33.84 -21.83
N LYS A 190 0.44 -33.14 -22.90
CA LYS A 190 1.67 -32.34 -22.87
C LYS A 190 1.39 -31.06 -22.09
N GLY A 191 2.21 -30.79 -21.08
CA GLY A 191 2.11 -29.62 -20.22
C GLY A 191 2.43 -28.33 -20.97
N LEU A 192 1.76 -27.25 -20.59
CA LEU A 192 1.91 -25.89 -21.11
C LEU A 192 3.21 -25.20 -20.62
N PHE A 193 4.13 -25.93 -19.98
CA PHE A 193 5.30 -25.40 -19.27
C PHE A 193 6.63 -26.10 -19.64
N ASP A 194 6.74 -26.69 -20.81
CA ASP A 194 8.06 -27.11 -21.32
C ASP A 194 8.67 -26.01 -22.20
N ALA A 195 9.89 -25.61 -21.86
CA ALA A 195 10.79 -24.78 -22.65
C ALA A 195 12.12 -25.55 -22.85
N PRO A 196 13.00 -25.19 -23.82
CA PRO A 196 12.96 -24.03 -24.71
C PRO A 196 13.17 -24.41 -26.19
N ASP A 197 12.83 -23.50 -27.11
CA ASP A 197 13.59 -23.44 -28.36
C ASP A 197 13.91 -21.98 -28.73
N SER A 198 15.12 -21.81 -29.23
CA SER A 198 15.84 -20.54 -29.27
C SER A 198 15.54 -19.80 -30.56
N THR A 199 14.92 -18.63 -30.49
CA THR A 199 14.91 -17.66 -31.60
C THR A 199 15.18 -16.24 -31.09
N PRO A 200 16.00 -15.45 -31.82
CA PRO A 200 16.45 -14.14 -31.35
C PRO A 200 15.33 -13.09 -31.41
N THR A 201 15.15 -12.36 -30.33
CA THR A 201 14.20 -11.25 -30.19
C THR A 201 14.69 -10.00 -30.92
N PRO A 202 13.86 -9.29 -31.70
CA PRO A 202 14.22 -7.97 -32.23
C PRO A 202 14.29 -6.92 -31.12
N THR A 203 15.29 -6.04 -31.23
CA THR A 203 15.60 -4.94 -30.31
C THR A 203 14.43 -3.96 -30.14
N PRO A 204 14.07 -3.51 -28.91
CA PRO A 204 13.04 -2.51 -28.73
C PRO A 204 13.55 -1.10 -29.07
N THR A 205 12.82 -0.41 -29.95
CA THR A 205 12.93 1.03 -30.23
C THR A 205 12.55 1.85 -28.98
N PRO A 206 13.28 2.92 -28.62
CA PRO A 206 12.94 3.75 -27.46
C PRO A 206 11.63 4.52 -27.68
N ALA A 207 10.79 4.55 -26.65
CA ALA A 207 9.56 5.34 -26.61
C ALA A 207 9.86 6.86 -26.62
N PRO A 208 9.01 7.70 -27.26
CA PRO A 208 9.17 9.14 -27.22
C PRO A 208 8.95 9.68 -25.79
N ALA A 209 9.76 10.68 -25.42
CA ALA A 209 9.72 11.32 -24.11
C ALA A 209 8.37 11.98 -23.82
N SER A 210 7.84 11.76 -22.61
CA SER A 210 6.66 12.46 -22.09
C SER A 210 6.89 13.98 -22.07
N PRO A 211 5.90 14.81 -22.46
CA PRO A 211 6.04 16.26 -22.41
C PRO A 211 6.16 16.72 -20.95
N ALA A 212 7.10 17.64 -20.69
CA ALA A 212 7.33 18.21 -19.37
C ALA A 212 6.10 18.99 -18.89
N LEU A 213 5.62 18.66 -17.69
CA LEU A 213 4.63 19.47 -16.98
C LEU A 213 5.25 20.82 -16.58
N PRO A 214 4.50 21.93 -16.66
CA PRO A 214 4.99 23.23 -16.19
C PRO A 214 5.26 23.18 -14.68
N PRO A 215 6.20 24.01 -14.16
CA PRO A 215 6.50 24.05 -12.73
C PRO A 215 5.25 24.45 -11.96
N SER A 216 4.80 23.55 -11.08
CA SER A 216 3.73 23.82 -10.13
C SER A 216 4.23 24.88 -9.15
N ALA A 217 3.74 26.12 -9.28
CA ALA A 217 3.89 27.10 -8.23
C ALA A 217 3.21 26.54 -6.98
N ALA A 218 3.92 26.53 -5.83
CA ALA A 218 3.32 26.16 -4.56
C ALA A 218 2.06 27.02 -4.36
N PRO A 219 0.86 26.42 -4.22
CA PRO A 219 -0.34 27.23 -4.00
C PRO A 219 -0.13 28.03 -2.71
N ALA A 220 -0.39 29.33 -2.77
CA ALA A 220 -0.22 30.28 -1.67
C ALA A 220 -1.21 30.03 -0.51
N ASP A 221 -1.98 28.96 -0.60
CA ASP A 221 -3.25 28.74 0.08
C ASP A 221 -3.14 27.62 1.13
N LEU A 222 -1.94 27.04 1.31
CA LEU A 222 -1.68 25.98 2.28
C LEU A 222 -1.58 26.58 3.69
N GLN A 223 -2.73 26.99 4.22
CA GLN A 223 -2.91 27.16 5.66
C GLN A 223 -2.87 25.78 6.33
N GLU A 224 -2.58 25.73 7.64
CA GLU A 224 -2.84 24.53 8.45
C GLU A 224 -4.32 24.17 8.31
N VAL A 225 -4.63 23.26 7.39
CA VAL A 225 -5.93 22.61 7.37
C VAL A 225 -5.91 21.67 8.56
N GLN A 226 -6.49 22.10 9.68
CA GLN A 226 -7.00 21.17 10.67
C GLN A 226 -8.05 20.32 9.95
N GLY A 227 -7.61 19.20 9.39
CA GLY A 227 -8.54 18.22 8.84
C GLY A 227 -9.39 17.71 9.99
N ASP A 228 -10.70 17.96 9.93
CA ASP A 228 -11.65 17.31 10.81
C ASP A 228 -11.72 15.84 10.42
N TYR A 229 -10.99 14.98 11.14
CA TYR A 229 -11.07 13.54 10.95
C TYR A 229 -12.30 13.01 11.69
N ARG A 230 -13.21 12.37 10.95
CA ARG A 230 -14.38 11.69 11.53
C ARG A 230 -14.27 10.20 11.28
N LEU A 231 -14.30 9.40 12.34
CA LEU A 231 -14.39 7.94 12.23
C LEU A 231 -15.77 7.55 11.69
N VAL A 232 -15.79 6.76 10.60
CA VAL A 232 -16.99 6.13 10.05
C VAL A 232 -16.86 4.63 10.22
N ASN A 233 -17.60 4.07 11.16
CA ASN A 233 -17.54 2.66 11.53
C ASN A 233 -18.84 1.90 11.23
N SER A 234 -19.79 2.52 10.53
CA SER A 234 -21.04 1.89 10.12
C SER A 234 -21.48 2.35 8.73
N ILE A 235 -22.25 1.49 8.05
CA ILE A 235 -22.78 1.79 6.71
C ILE A 235 -23.68 3.03 6.75
N SER A 236 -24.55 3.14 7.77
CA SER A 236 -25.41 4.33 7.93
C SER A 236 -24.60 5.62 8.14
N ALA A 237 -23.47 5.56 8.86
CA ALA A 237 -22.60 6.73 9.02
C ALA A 237 -21.86 7.06 7.71
N MET A 238 -21.53 6.06 6.89
CA MET A 238 -20.93 6.26 5.57
C MET A 238 -21.91 6.92 4.61
N ASP A 239 -23.16 6.42 4.54
CA ASP A 239 -24.20 7.00 3.69
C ASP A 239 -24.49 8.45 4.07
N ALA A 240 -24.54 8.75 5.37
CA ALA A 240 -24.72 10.12 5.87
C ALA A 240 -23.55 11.04 5.47
N MET A 241 -22.31 10.55 5.60
CA MET A 241 -21.12 11.31 5.19
C MET A 241 -21.09 11.56 3.67
N LEU A 242 -21.41 10.55 2.85
CA LEU A 242 -21.47 10.70 1.40
C LEU A 242 -22.54 11.70 0.97
N HIS A 243 -23.69 11.69 1.64
CA HIS A 243 -24.75 12.65 1.39
C HIS A 243 -24.32 14.09 1.76
N GLU A 244 -23.59 14.26 2.86
CA GLU A 244 -23.02 15.55 3.28
C GLU A 244 -21.99 16.07 2.27
N ILE A 245 -21.07 15.20 1.83
CA ILE A 245 -20.06 15.55 0.81
C ILE A 245 -20.73 15.95 -0.51
N HIS A 246 -21.71 15.19 -1.00
CA HIS A 246 -22.44 15.53 -2.22
C HIS A 246 -23.15 16.88 -2.10
N ALA A 247 -23.81 17.15 -0.96
CA ALA A 247 -24.48 18.43 -0.73
C ALA A 247 -23.50 19.62 -0.73
N LEU A 248 -22.30 19.44 -0.18
CA LEU A 248 -21.25 20.45 -0.20
C LEU A 248 -20.69 20.70 -1.61
N LEU A 249 -20.50 19.63 -2.39
CA LEU A 249 -20.05 19.72 -3.79
C LEU A 249 -21.09 20.43 -4.65
N ASP A 250 -22.37 20.08 -4.52
CA ASP A 250 -23.48 20.72 -5.24
C ASP A 250 -23.62 22.20 -4.87
N ALA A 251 -23.45 22.54 -3.59
CA ALA A 251 -23.47 23.92 -3.12
C ALA A 251 -22.25 24.75 -3.61
N SER A 252 -21.11 24.11 -3.84
CA SER A 252 -19.89 24.74 -4.36
C SER A 252 -19.94 24.93 -5.88
N SER A 253 -20.63 24.04 -6.61
CA SER A 253 -20.77 24.09 -8.07
C SER A 253 -21.83 25.10 -8.54
N ASN A 254 -22.58 25.69 -7.62
CA ASN A 254 -23.62 26.70 -7.86
C ASN A 254 -23.20 28.14 -7.48
N ARG A 255 -21.92 28.37 -7.21
CA ARG A 255 -21.29 29.69 -7.02
C ARG A 255 -20.31 29.96 -8.14
#